data_AF-A0A662H8L0-F1
#
_entry.id   AF-A0A662H8L0-F1
#
_cell.length_a   1.000
_cell.length_b   1.000
_cell.length_c   1.000
_cell.angle_alpha   90.00
_cell.angle_beta   90.00
_cell.angle_gamma   90.00
#
_symmetry.space_group_name_H-M   'P 1'
#
loop_
_entity.id
_entity.type
_entity.pdbx_description
1 polymer ?
#
loop_
_entity_poly.entity_id
_entity_poly.type
_entity_poly.pdbx_seq_one_letter_code
_entity_poly.pdbx_strand_id
1 'polypeptide(L)'
;MRKILVVSLVALLALSIIISFPISAEEVKTITITVWTIGPDPPSEYRLENFYIAADMLNKYLEILGANIRVKIEGEFFVRPVEWEEYKKKFYLAYEAGKAPDIYLTGHEDVGFLAEEGMIIPLDEYIKKFWNTTYYDVISTLWEAVKHKGRIWAVPQDTEARPLYFRKDVLR
;
A
#
# COMPACT_ATOMS: atom_id res chain seq x y z
N MET A 1 -16.50 73.12 7.00
CA MET A 1 -16.23 71.94 7.85
C MET A 1 -17.11 70.72 7.54
N ARG A 2 -18.36 70.87 7.09
CA ARG A 2 -19.26 69.73 6.79
C ARG A 2 -19.01 69.01 5.45
N LYS A 3 -18.27 69.61 4.51
CA LYS A 3 -17.91 69.01 3.20
C LYS A 3 -16.59 68.21 3.22
N ILE A 4 -15.75 68.42 4.25
CA ILE A 4 -14.46 67.72 4.37
C ILE A 4 -14.65 66.36 5.09
N LEU A 5 -15.61 66.26 6.01
CA LEU A 5 -15.94 65.00 6.69
C LEU A 5 -16.54 63.92 5.76
N VAL A 6 -17.27 64.31 4.71
CA VAL A 6 -17.93 63.34 3.80
C VAL A 6 -16.91 62.69 2.86
N VAL A 7 -15.82 63.39 2.51
CA VAL A 7 -14.76 62.85 1.65
C VAL A 7 -13.90 61.83 2.41
N SER A 8 -13.72 62.00 3.73
CA SER A 8 -12.98 61.03 4.55
C SER A 8 -13.75 59.74 4.86
N LEU A 9 -15.09 59.76 4.84
CA LEU A 9 -15.90 58.56 5.08
C LEU A 9 -16.03 57.68 3.83
N VAL A 10 -15.98 58.27 2.63
CA VAL A 10 -15.97 57.52 1.35
C VAL A 10 -14.58 56.94 1.06
N ALA A 11 -13.50 57.58 1.53
CA ALA A 11 -12.14 57.06 1.41
C ALA A 11 -11.85 55.85 2.32
N LEU A 12 -12.56 55.70 3.45
CA LEU A 12 -12.44 54.51 4.31
C LEU A 12 -13.29 53.32 3.85
N LEU A 13 -14.27 53.53 2.96
CA LEU A 13 -15.07 52.45 2.37
C LEU A 13 -14.42 51.81 1.13
N ALA A 14 -13.30 52.37 0.65
CA ALA A 14 -12.52 51.81 -0.45
C ALA A 14 -11.45 50.80 0.01
N LEU A 15 -11.36 50.52 1.32
CA LEU A 15 -10.40 49.58 1.92
C LEU A 15 -11.08 48.28 2.39
N SER A 16 -12.01 47.76 1.61
CA SER A 16 -12.63 46.45 1.85
C SER A 16 -12.79 45.63 0.57
N ILE A 17 -11.84 45.76 -0.35
CA ILE A 17 -11.60 44.68 -1.32
C ILE A 17 -10.72 43.68 -0.57
N ILE A 18 -11.39 42.79 0.17
CA ILE A 18 -10.81 41.49 0.49
C ILE A 18 -10.52 40.88 -0.87
N ILE A 19 -9.27 40.93 -1.29
CA ILE A 19 -8.79 40.10 -2.38
C ILE A 19 -8.89 38.68 -1.82
N SER A 20 -10.06 38.07 -1.97
CA SER A 20 -10.20 36.63 -1.96
C SER A 20 -9.39 36.15 -3.15
N PHE A 21 -8.08 35.98 -2.94
CA PHE A 21 -7.34 35.04 -3.75
C PHE A 21 -8.13 33.73 -3.61
N PRO A 22 -8.68 33.18 -4.70
CA PRO A 22 -9.06 31.79 -4.64
C PRO A 22 -7.76 31.08 -4.28
N ILE A 23 -7.68 30.57 -3.05
CA ILE A 23 -6.76 29.48 -2.76
C ILE A 23 -7.25 28.43 -3.73
N SER A 24 -6.56 28.32 -4.86
CA SER A 24 -6.75 27.22 -5.78
C SER A 24 -6.50 26.01 -4.89
N ALA A 25 -7.56 25.30 -4.52
CA ALA A 25 -7.45 24.05 -3.80
C ALA A 25 -6.60 23.19 -4.72
N GLU A 26 -5.33 23.05 -4.35
CA GLU A 26 -4.36 22.31 -5.14
C GLU A 26 -4.98 20.93 -5.35
N GLU A 27 -5.15 20.53 -6.62
CA GLU A 27 -5.90 19.31 -6.94
C GLU A 27 -5.19 18.14 -6.26
N VAL A 28 -5.91 17.44 -5.37
CA VAL A 28 -5.33 16.34 -4.58
C VAL A 28 -4.96 15.21 -5.52
N LYS A 29 -3.65 15.00 -5.72
CA LYS A 29 -3.16 13.94 -6.60
C LYS A 29 -3.44 12.58 -5.96
N THR A 30 -4.26 11.77 -6.61
CA THR A 30 -4.51 10.40 -6.16
C THR A 30 -3.61 9.42 -6.91
N ILE A 31 -2.86 8.61 -6.15
CA ILE A 31 -2.06 7.50 -6.64
C ILE A 31 -2.87 6.22 -6.41
N THR A 32 -3.28 5.56 -7.50
CA THR A 32 -3.90 4.24 -7.42
C THR A 32 -2.83 3.17 -7.37
N ILE A 33 -2.94 2.24 -6.43
CA ILE A 33 -2.08 1.06 -6.30
C ILE A 33 -2.95 -0.18 -6.46
N THR A 34 -2.60 -1.02 -7.42
CA THR A 34 -3.28 -2.28 -7.70
C THR A 34 -2.65 -3.41 -6.89
N VAL A 35 -3.48 -4.25 -6.28
CA VAL A 35 -3.02 -5.30 -5.35
C VAL A 35 -3.72 -6.61 -5.65
N TRP A 36 -2.97 -7.69 -5.87
CA TRP A 36 -3.53 -9.04 -5.97
C TRP A 36 -3.10 -9.89 -4.80
N THR A 37 -4.05 -10.61 -4.22
CA THR A 37 -3.81 -11.51 -3.09
C THR A 37 -4.60 -12.80 -3.22
N ILE A 38 -4.14 -13.91 -2.67
CA ILE A 38 -4.87 -15.17 -2.64
C ILE A 38 -4.92 -15.74 -1.21
N GLY A 39 -6.02 -16.42 -0.86
CA GLY A 39 -6.20 -17.09 0.43
C GLY A 39 -6.80 -18.49 0.29
N PRO A 40 -6.54 -19.41 1.25
CA PRO A 40 -7.12 -20.76 1.25
C PRO A 40 -8.63 -20.77 1.50
N ASP A 41 -9.18 -19.72 2.12
CA ASP A 41 -10.58 -19.61 2.52
C ASP A 41 -11.01 -18.14 2.67
N PRO A 42 -12.33 -17.85 2.69
CA PRO A 42 -12.84 -16.48 2.80
C PRO A 42 -12.33 -15.70 4.03
N PRO A 43 -12.18 -16.30 5.22
CA PRO A 43 -11.56 -15.62 6.37
C PRO A 43 -10.15 -15.06 6.13
N SER A 44 -9.45 -15.52 5.10
CA SER A 44 -8.14 -14.99 4.71
C SER A 44 -8.22 -13.66 3.94
N GLU A 45 -9.39 -13.02 3.85
CA GLU A 45 -9.61 -11.72 3.18
C GLU A 45 -8.72 -10.59 3.71
N TYR A 46 -8.25 -10.69 4.96
CA TYR A 46 -7.33 -9.71 5.56
C TYR A 46 -5.98 -9.61 4.85
N ARG A 47 -5.62 -10.60 4.02
CA ARG A 47 -4.51 -10.48 3.08
C ARG A 47 -4.67 -9.26 2.17
N LEU A 48 -5.91 -8.95 1.76
CA LEU A 48 -6.22 -7.74 1.00
C LEU A 48 -6.67 -6.58 1.90
N GLU A 49 -7.58 -6.83 2.86
CA GLU A 49 -8.17 -5.75 3.67
C GLU A 49 -7.12 -4.92 4.43
N ASN A 50 -6.00 -5.53 4.82
CA ASN A 50 -4.89 -4.82 5.46
C ASN A 50 -4.31 -3.70 4.58
N PHE A 51 -4.36 -3.82 3.24
CA PHE A 51 -3.94 -2.74 2.33
C PHE A 51 -4.91 -1.56 2.35
N TYR A 52 -6.23 -1.81 2.42
CA TYR A 52 -7.23 -0.75 2.54
C TYR A 52 -7.07 -0.01 3.87
N ILE A 53 -6.87 -0.75 4.97
CA ILE A 53 -6.61 -0.19 6.30
C ILE A 53 -5.32 0.66 6.27
N ALA A 54 -4.24 0.14 5.67
CA ALA A 54 -2.98 0.86 5.55
C ALA A 54 -3.12 2.16 4.73
N ALA A 55 -3.89 2.13 3.64
CA ALA A 55 -4.14 3.31 2.81
C ALA A 55 -4.97 4.37 3.56
N ASP A 56 -5.99 3.97 4.33
CA ASP A 56 -6.76 4.88 5.17
C ASP A 56 -5.86 5.55 6.24
N MET A 57 -5.02 4.76 6.92
CA MET A 57 -4.05 5.28 7.90
C MET A 57 -3.05 6.25 7.25
N LEU A 58 -2.48 5.87 6.10
CA LEU A 58 -1.53 6.70 5.37
C LEU A 58 -2.17 8.01 4.91
N ASN A 59 -3.39 7.97 4.37
CA ASN A 59 -4.11 9.16 3.92
C ASN A 59 -4.40 10.13 5.06
N LYS A 60 -4.76 9.62 6.26
CA LYS A 60 -4.91 10.45 7.47
C LYS A 60 -3.60 11.15 7.84
N TYR A 61 -2.47 10.43 7.80
CA TYR A 61 -1.16 11.05 8.05
C TYR A 61 -0.81 12.11 6.99
N LEU A 62 -1.03 11.80 5.71
CA LEU A 62 -0.77 12.74 4.61
C LEU A 62 -1.63 14.01 4.74
N GLU A 63 -2.88 13.88 5.16
CA GLU A 63 -3.77 15.01 5.42
C GLU A 63 -3.28 15.88 6.59
N ILE A 64 -2.93 15.26 7.73
CA ILE A 64 -2.39 15.98 8.90
C ILE A 64 -1.11 16.74 8.54
N LEU A 65 -0.27 16.16 7.67
CA LEU A 65 0.97 16.76 7.20
C LEU A 65 0.77 17.80 6.08
N GLY A 66 -0.47 18.03 5.62
CA GLY A 66 -0.77 18.95 4.53
C GLY A 66 -0.25 18.49 3.17
N ALA A 67 0.05 17.20 3.00
CA ALA A 67 0.52 16.64 1.75
C ALA A 67 -0.62 16.58 0.72
N ASN A 68 -0.38 17.09 -0.49
CA ASN A 68 -1.35 17.11 -1.58
C ASN A 68 -1.38 15.78 -2.39
N ILE A 69 -1.26 14.65 -1.70
CA ILE A 69 -1.24 13.31 -2.29
C ILE A 69 -2.15 12.39 -1.49
N ARG A 70 -2.90 11.51 -2.17
CA ARG A 70 -3.66 10.42 -1.55
C ARG A 70 -3.36 9.10 -2.24
N VAL A 71 -3.52 8.00 -1.52
CA VAL A 71 -3.38 6.64 -2.04
C VAL A 71 -4.76 5.99 -2.10
N LYS A 72 -5.07 5.35 -3.22
CA LYS A 72 -6.26 4.51 -3.41
C LYS A 72 -5.80 3.08 -3.72
N ILE A 73 -6.38 2.09 -3.06
CA ILE A 73 -6.11 0.68 -3.37
C ILE A 73 -7.20 0.16 -4.30
N GLU A 74 -6.80 -0.59 -5.33
CA GLU A 74 -7.68 -1.40 -6.17
C GLU A 74 -7.26 -2.86 -6.08
N GLY A 75 -8.00 -3.64 -5.31
CA GLY A 75 -7.62 -4.98 -4.91
C GLY A 75 -8.43 -6.10 -5.54
N GLU A 76 -7.78 -7.22 -5.88
CA GLU A 76 -8.42 -8.50 -6.14
C GLU A 76 -7.98 -9.53 -5.09
N PHE A 77 -8.94 -10.13 -4.38
CA PHE A 77 -8.73 -11.25 -3.47
C PHE A 77 -9.23 -12.54 -4.14
N PHE A 78 -8.30 -13.44 -4.44
CA PHE A 78 -8.58 -14.76 -4.98
C PHE A 78 -8.78 -15.74 -3.83
N VAL A 79 -9.79 -16.57 -3.98
CA VAL A 79 -10.12 -17.65 -3.05
C VAL A 79 -10.71 -18.79 -3.88
N ARG A 80 -10.83 -19.98 -3.29
CA ARG A 80 -11.44 -21.13 -3.95
C ARG A 80 -12.71 -20.74 -4.74
N PRO A 81 -12.85 -21.19 -6.00
CA PRO A 81 -12.13 -22.32 -6.61
C PRO A 81 -10.77 -21.99 -7.25
N VAL A 82 -10.29 -20.73 -7.17
CA VAL A 82 -8.97 -20.38 -7.71
C VAL A 82 -7.87 -20.95 -6.81
N GLU A 83 -7.04 -21.82 -7.38
CA GLU A 83 -5.90 -22.44 -6.70
C GLU A 83 -4.61 -21.67 -6.99
N TRP A 84 -3.57 -21.91 -6.18
CA TRP A 84 -2.27 -21.23 -6.27
C TRP A 84 -1.64 -21.30 -7.66
N GLU A 85 -1.70 -22.44 -8.34
CA GLU A 85 -1.11 -22.60 -9.68
C GLU A 85 -1.82 -21.71 -10.72
N GLU A 86 -3.15 -21.66 -10.69
CA GLU A 86 -3.94 -20.82 -11.58
C GLU A 86 -3.66 -19.33 -11.33
N TYR A 87 -3.59 -18.95 -10.05
CA TYR A 87 -3.26 -17.58 -9.64
C TYR A 87 -1.86 -17.16 -10.12
N LYS A 88 -0.84 -18.00 -9.96
CA LYS A 88 0.51 -17.75 -10.47
C LYS A 88 0.53 -17.59 -11.99
N LYS A 89 -0.18 -18.48 -12.71
CA LYS A 89 -0.31 -18.39 -14.16
C LYS A 89 -0.99 -17.07 -14.59
N LYS A 90 -2.02 -16.63 -13.87
CA LYS A 90 -2.67 -15.33 -14.13
C LYS A 90 -1.68 -14.17 -13.95
N PHE A 91 -0.86 -14.19 -12.89
CA PHE A 91 0.18 -13.18 -12.67
C PHE A 91 1.19 -13.15 -13.81
N TYR A 92 1.73 -14.29 -14.24
CA TYR A 92 2.72 -14.32 -15.33
C TYR A 92 2.16 -13.78 -16.65
N LEU A 93 0.93 -14.18 -17.02
CA LEU A 93 0.27 -13.65 -18.21
C LEU A 93 0.00 -12.14 -18.10
N ALA A 94 -0.34 -11.65 -16.90
CA ALA A 94 -0.52 -10.23 -16.67
C ALA A 94 0.80 -9.46 -16.77
N TYR A 95 1.90 -10.01 -16.24
CA TYR A 95 3.24 -9.43 -16.35
C TYR A 95 3.70 -9.33 -17.80
N GLU A 96 3.61 -10.42 -18.58
CA GLU A 96 3.93 -10.43 -20.01
C GLU A 96 3.09 -9.43 -20.81
N ALA A 97 1.84 -9.21 -20.40
CA ALA A 97 0.94 -8.25 -21.02
C ALA A 97 1.15 -6.78 -20.56
N GLY A 98 2.08 -6.51 -19.64
CA GLY A 98 2.29 -5.18 -19.06
C GLY A 98 1.14 -4.72 -18.16
N LYS A 99 0.44 -5.66 -17.52
CA LYS A 99 -0.77 -5.47 -16.69
C LYS A 99 -0.67 -6.16 -15.32
N ALA A 100 0.53 -6.52 -14.87
CA ALA A 100 0.74 -7.04 -13.53
C ALA A 100 0.31 -5.99 -12.47
N PRO A 101 -0.19 -6.44 -11.30
CA PRO A 101 -0.48 -5.53 -10.20
C PRO A 101 0.79 -4.88 -9.65
N ASP A 102 0.65 -3.73 -9.00
CA ASP A 102 1.76 -3.04 -8.33
C ASP A 102 2.28 -3.84 -7.12
N ILE A 103 1.38 -4.55 -6.42
CA ILE A 103 1.70 -5.44 -5.31
C ILE A 103 1.07 -6.82 -5.56
N TYR A 104 1.90 -7.85 -5.43
CA TYR A 104 1.53 -9.24 -5.66
C TYR A 104 1.91 -10.09 -4.45
N LEU A 105 0.92 -10.72 -3.81
CA LEU A 105 1.15 -11.68 -2.73
C LEU A 105 1.50 -13.03 -3.33
N THR A 106 2.62 -13.62 -2.90
CA THR A 106 3.00 -14.97 -3.33
C THR A 106 3.74 -15.73 -2.23
N GLY A 107 4.00 -17.01 -2.46
CA GLY A 107 4.85 -17.82 -1.60
C GLY A 107 6.30 -17.34 -1.61
N HIS A 108 6.98 -17.46 -0.47
CA HIS A 108 8.39 -17.07 -0.33
C HIS A 108 9.31 -17.88 -1.27
N GLU A 109 8.90 -19.09 -1.63
CA GLU A 109 9.57 -19.96 -2.59
C GLU A 109 9.68 -19.35 -4.01
N ASP A 110 8.77 -18.44 -4.39
CA ASP A 110 8.78 -17.83 -5.73
C ASP A 110 9.70 -16.59 -5.79
N VAL A 111 10.09 -16.01 -4.65
CA VAL A 111 10.82 -14.72 -4.57
C VAL A 111 12.12 -14.75 -5.37
N GLY A 112 12.89 -15.84 -5.28
CA GLY A 112 14.16 -15.96 -6.00
C GLY A 112 13.98 -15.94 -7.51
N PHE A 113 13.02 -16.69 -8.03
CA PHE A 113 12.71 -16.73 -9.45
C PHE A 113 12.22 -15.38 -9.96
N LEU A 114 11.25 -14.76 -9.27
CA LEU A 114 10.71 -13.46 -9.64
C LEU A 114 11.78 -12.36 -9.65
N ALA A 115 12.74 -12.41 -8.71
CA ALA A 115 13.86 -11.50 -8.66
C ALA A 115 14.83 -11.68 -9.84
N GLU A 116 15.15 -12.92 -10.21
CA GLU A 116 16.04 -13.22 -11.34
C GLU A 116 15.42 -12.84 -12.69
N GLU A 117 14.12 -13.03 -12.86
CA GLU A 117 13.38 -12.67 -14.06
C GLU A 117 12.99 -11.17 -14.12
N GLY A 118 13.37 -10.39 -13.10
CA GLY A 118 13.10 -8.96 -13.05
C GLY A 118 11.62 -8.58 -12.90
N MET A 119 10.80 -9.51 -12.41
CA MET A 119 9.36 -9.31 -12.20
C MET A 119 9.04 -8.50 -10.94
N ILE A 120 9.99 -8.42 -10.01
CA ILE A 120 9.90 -7.66 -8.76
C ILE A 120 11.16 -6.80 -8.56
N ILE A 121 11.08 -5.81 -7.68
CA ILE A 121 12.19 -4.89 -7.40
C ILE A 121 12.86 -5.19 -6.05
N PRO A 122 14.16 -4.87 -5.89
CA PRO A 122 14.79 -4.92 -4.57
C PRO A 122 14.19 -3.84 -3.64
N LEU A 123 14.01 -4.19 -2.37
CA LEU A 123 13.33 -3.37 -1.37
C LEU A 123 14.24 -2.83 -0.26
N ASP A 124 15.53 -3.15 -0.29
CA ASP A 124 16.49 -2.87 0.79
C ASP A 124 16.45 -1.40 1.26
N GLU A 125 16.51 -0.45 0.32
CA GLU A 125 16.51 0.99 0.62
C GLU A 125 15.18 1.46 1.24
N TYR A 126 14.05 0.93 0.77
CA TYR A 126 12.73 1.28 1.28
C TYR A 126 12.53 0.72 2.69
N ILE A 127 12.87 -0.56 2.90
CA ILE A 127 12.76 -1.22 4.20
C ILE A 127 13.65 -0.53 5.23
N LYS A 128 14.90 -0.24 4.86
CA LYS A 128 15.84 0.47 5.74
C LYS A 128 15.30 1.85 6.14
N LYS A 129 14.70 2.59 5.19
CA LYS A 129 14.14 3.93 5.43
C LYS A 129 12.98 3.91 6.43
N PHE A 130 12.12 2.89 6.37
CA PHE A 130 10.91 2.80 7.18
C PHE A 130 10.98 1.78 8.32
N TRP A 131 12.18 1.26 8.62
CA TRP A 131 12.37 0.18 9.59
C TRP A 131 11.74 0.50 10.95
N ASN A 132 12.13 1.61 11.56
CA ASN A 132 11.70 2.00 12.91
C ASN A 132 10.24 2.45 13.00
N THR A 133 9.58 2.73 11.87
CA THR A 133 8.18 3.20 11.85
C THR A 133 7.20 2.11 11.46
N THR A 134 7.65 1.13 10.66
CA THR A 134 6.76 0.21 9.96
C THR A 134 7.13 -1.26 10.14
N TYR A 135 8.42 -1.59 10.22
CA TYR A 135 8.89 -2.98 10.10
C TYR A 135 9.53 -3.55 11.38
N TYR A 136 9.66 -2.75 12.43
CA TYR A 136 10.42 -3.06 13.65
C TYR A 136 9.85 -4.24 14.45
N ASP A 137 8.57 -4.58 14.26
CA ASP A 137 7.84 -5.64 14.95
C ASP A 137 7.70 -6.93 14.13
N VAL A 138 8.19 -6.94 12.88
CA VAL A 138 8.28 -8.17 12.07
C VAL A 138 9.37 -9.08 12.64
N ILE A 139 9.03 -10.35 12.88
CA ILE A 139 9.97 -11.36 13.41
C ILE A 139 11.22 -11.42 12.51
N SER A 140 12.38 -11.18 13.11
CA SER A 140 13.65 -10.99 12.38
C SER A 140 13.99 -12.15 11.43
N THR A 141 13.76 -13.39 11.85
CA THR A 141 14.04 -14.59 11.02
C THR A 141 13.19 -14.66 9.75
N LEU A 142 12.00 -14.08 9.72
CA LEU A 142 11.13 -14.12 8.54
C LEU A 142 11.72 -13.34 7.35
N TRP A 143 12.58 -12.35 7.61
CA TRP A 143 13.26 -11.61 6.57
C TRP A 143 14.23 -12.47 5.75
N GLU A 144 14.72 -13.58 6.29
CA GLU A 144 15.59 -14.50 5.53
C GLU A 144 14.83 -15.22 4.41
N ALA A 145 13.53 -15.47 4.58
CA ALA A 145 12.70 -16.14 3.57
C ALA A 145 12.45 -15.27 2.32
N VAL A 146 12.57 -13.95 2.45
CA VAL A 146 12.35 -12.97 1.37
C VAL A 146 13.64 -12.41 0.80
N LYS A 147 14.80 -12.99 1.17
CA LYS A 147 16.11 -12.62 0.63
C LYS A 147 16.49 -13.50 -0.56
N HIS A 148 17.06 -12.86 -1.57
CA HIS A 148 17.70 -13.53 -2.69
C HIS A 148 18.99 -12.81 -3.06
N LYS A 149 20.11 -13.55 -3.17
CA LYS A 149 21.46 -13.03 -3.42
C LYS A 149 21.85 -11.85 -2.50
N GLY A 150 21.48 -11.96 -1.21
CA GLY A 150 21.84 -11.00 -0.18
C GLY A 150 21.01 -9.70 -0.17
N ARG A 151 19.97 -9.60 -1.01
CA ARG A 151 19.04 -8.46 -1.05
C ARG A 151 17.65 -8.88 -0.63
N ILE A 152 16.87 -7.95 -0.10
CA ILE A 152 15.45 -8.16 0.26
C ILE A 152 14.56 -7.82 -0.93
N TRP A 153 13.64 -8.72 -1.29
CA TRP A 153 12.80 -8.58 -2.49
C TRP A 153 11.29 -8.60 -2.20
N ALA A 154 10.88 -8.92 -0.97
CA ALA A 154 9.50 -8.93 -0.55
C ALA A 154 9.36 -8.51 0.94
N VAL A 155 8.13 -8.25 1.38
CA VAL A 155 7.80 -7.95 2.78
C VAL A 155 7.09 -9.17 3.37
N PRO A 156 7.56 -9.76 4.49
CA PRO A 156 6.85 -10.84 5.17
C PRO A 156 5.47 -10.36 5.64
N GLN A 157 4.44 -11.15 5.37
CA GLN A 157 3.05 -10.82 5.72
C GLN A 157 2.48 -11.83 6.72
N ASP A 158 2.46 -13.11 6.31
CA ASP A 158 1.96 -14.21 7.12
C ASP A 158 3.10 -15.20 7.43
N THR A 159 2.95 -15.99 8.48
CA THR A 159 3.79 -17.17 8.72
C THR A 159 2.89 -18.40 8.78
N GLU A 160 3.31 -19.49 8.13
CA GLU A 160 2.66 -20.78 8.26
C GLU A 160 3.64 -21.83 8.78
N ALA A 161 3.12 -22.78 9.55
CA ALA A 161 3.79 -24.03 9.84
C ALA A 161 2.92 -25.16 9.30
N ARG A 162 3.57 -26.24 8.84
CA ARG A 162 2.89 -27.46 8.37
C ARG A 162 3.05 -28.56 9.42
N PRO A 163 2.29 -28.53 10.53
CA PRO A 163 2.39 -29.56 11.54
C PRO A 163 1.87 -30.89 11.00
N LEU A 164 2.47 -31.97 11.47
CA LEU A 164 1.93 -33.31 11.25
C LEU A 164 0.75 -33.53 12.21
N TYR A 165 -0.45 -33.61 11.65
CA TYR A 165 -1.63 -34.05 12.39
C TYR A 165 -1.72 -35.58 12.35
N PHE A 166 -1.97 -36.20 13.51
CA PHE A 166 -2.15 -37.64 13.60
C PHE A 166 -3.25 -38.01 14.60
N ARG A 167 -3.87 -39.17 14.34
CA ARG A 167 -4.88 -39.75 15.22
C ARG A 167 -4.23 -40.51 16.37
N LYS A 168 -4.28 -39.93 17.57
CA LYS A 168 -3.69 -40.51 18.80
C LYS A 168 -4.25 -41.88 19.16
N ASP A 169 -5.49 -42.18 18.78
CA ASP A 169 -6.15 -43.45 19.08
C ASP A 169 -5.69 -44.59 18.16
N VAL A 170 -5.16 -44.27 16.98
CA VAL A 170 -4.62 -45.23 16.01
C VAL A 170 -3.13 -45.48 16.23
N LEU A 171 -2.38 -44.45 16.63
CA LEU A 171 -0.93 -44.50 16.87
C LEU A 171 -0.61 -44.76 18.36
N ARG A 172 -0.99 -45.93 18.85
CA ARG A 172 -0.51 -46.47 20.14
C ARG A 172 0.71 -47.35 19.96
#